data_AF-A0A3P7KBD9-F1
#
_entry.id   AF-A0A3P7KBD9-F1
#
_cell.length_a   1.000
_cell.length_b   1.000
_cell.length_c   1.000
_cell.angle_alpha   90.00
_cell.angle_beta   90.00
_cell.angle_gamma   90.00
#
_symmetry.space_group_name_H-M   'P 1'
#
loop_
_entity.id
_entity.type
_entity.pdbx_description
1 polymer ?
#
loop_
_entity_poly.entity_id
_entity_poly.type
_entity_poly.pdbx_seq_one_letter_code
_entity_poly.pdbx_strand_id
1 'polypeptide(L)'
;MAPEMYEEMYDESVDVYAFGMCLLEMVTGEYPYMECQFPAQIYRKVTTGVKPECFNRIPQQYPEIREIIDRCIRVRREERSTVKQLLADDFFTPEELIGIRVEIKNRDLDLSELNVEIQMQLTVYDEKKRKQYRFKENEGLQFAFDIENDTAEEVGVLKQEFLPELSRIGILK
;
A
#
# COMPACT_ATOMS: atom_id res chain seq x y z
N MET A 1 1.02 18.59 14.26
CA MET A 1 -0.19 19.43 14.01
C MET A 1 -0.21 19.87 12.56
N ALA A 2 -1.39 19.98 11.96
CA ALA A 2 -1.56 20.56 10.64
C ALA A 2 -1.22 22.07 10.63
N PRO A 3 -0.78 22.66 9.51
CA PRO A 3 -0.42 24.07 9.43
C PRO A 3 -1.52 25.06 9.86
N GLU A 4 -2.78 24.78 9.53
CA GLU A 4 -3.93 25.64 9.79
C GLU A 4 -4.43 25.59 11.24
N MET A 5 -3.94 24.65 12.05
CA MET A 5 -4.28 24.60 13.49
C MET A 5 -3.86 25.87 14.24
N TYR A 6 -2.96 26.66 13.65
CA TYR A 6 -2.52 27.94 14.19
C TYR A 6 -3.39 29.14 13.75
N GLU A 7 -4.35 28.94 12.84
CA GLU A 7 -5.18 30.01 12.24
C GLU A 7 -6.62 30.06 12.79
N GLU A 8 -6.90 29.35 13.89
CA GLU A 8 -8.20 29.21 14.58
C GLU A 8 -9.36 28.62 13.73
N MET A 9 -9.32 28.71 12.41
CA MET A 9 -10.30 28.15 11.47
C MET A 9 -9.78 26.85 10.85
N TYR A 10 -10.19 25.72 11.40
CA TYR A 10 -9.90 24.38 10.88
C TYR A 10 -11.15 23.50 10.87
N ASP A 11 -11.09 22.42 10.07
CA ASP A 11 -12.12 21.41 9.90
C ASP A 11 -11.54 20.01 10.15
N GLU A 12 -12.27 18.95 9.83
CA GLU A 12 -11.84 17.56 10.04
C GLU A 12 -10.59 17.15 9.23
N SER A 13 -10.16 17.95 8.26
CA SER A 13 -8.95 17.65 7.47
C SER A 13 -7.67 17.69 8.31
N VAL A 14 -7.69 18.31 9.50
CA VAL A 14 -6.56 18.28 10.45
C VAL A 14 -6.34 16.88 11.02
N ASP A 15 -7.41 16.09 11.18
CA ASP A 15 -7.34 14.71 11.64
C ASP A 15 -6.73 13.81 10.57
N VAL A 16 -7.01 14.09 9.28
CA VAL A 16 -6.33 13.42 8.15
C VAL A 16 -4.83 13.70 8.17
N TYR A 17 -4.43 14.94 8.41
CA TYR A 17 -3.01 15.30 8.51
C TYR A 17 -2.34 14.57 9.69
N ALA A 18 -3.01 14.54 10.85
CA ALA A 18 -2.53 13.82 12.03
C ALA A 18 -2.40 12.32 11.75
N PHE A 19 -3.40 11.72 11.08
CA PHE A 19 -3.36 10.34 10.63
C PHE A 19 -2.15 10.05 9.73
N GLY A 20 -1.87 10.91 8.75
CA GLY A 20 -0.69 10.77 7.88
C GLY A 20 0.63 10.80 8.65
N MET A 21 0.74 11.65 9.67
CA MET A 21 1.91 11.70 10.55
C MET A 21 2.04 10.46 11.44
N CYS A 22 0.93 9.95 11.99
CA CYS A 22 0.93 8.71 12.74
C CYS A 22 1.31 7.51 11.87
N LEU A 23 0.80 7.44 10.64
CA LEU A 23 1.15 6.39 9.69
C LEU A 23 2.63 6.44 9.31
N LEU A 24 3.18 7.65 9.10
CA LEU A 24 4.61 7.85 8.89
C LEU A 24 5.45 7.32 10.06
N GLU A 25 5.06 7.63 11.30
CA GLU A 25 5.73 7.14 12.51
C GLU A 25 5.66 5.60 12.60
N MET A 26 4.50 5.00 12.36
CA MET A 26 4.33 3.54 12.40
C MET A 26 5.22 2.82 11.39
N VAL A 27 5.35 3.37 10.18
CA VAL A 27 6.08 2.74 9.08
C VAL A 27 7.59 2.92 9.20
N THR A 28 8.03 4.07 9.72
CA THR A 28 9.46 4.38 9.84
C THR A 28 10.04 4.02 11.21
N GLY A 29 9.19 3.87 12.23
CA GLY A 29 9.60 3.75 13.63
C GLY A 29 10.25 5.02 14.20
N GLU A 30 10.17 6.13 13.46
CA GLU A 30 10.81 7.40 13.79
C GLU A 30 9.77 8.48 14.06
N TYR A 31 9.97 9.26 15.13
CA TYR A 31 9.10 10.37 15.44
C TYR A 31 9.17 11.45 14.34
N PRO A 32 8.04 11.87 13.74
CA PRO A 32 8.05 12.88 12.68
C PRO A 32 8.71 14.19 13.14
N TYR A 33 9.65 14.68 12.33
CA TYR A 33 10.50 15.85 12.62
C TYR A 33 11.50 15.67 13.77
N MET A 34 11.89 14.44 14.13
CA MET A 34 12.91 14.19 15.16
C MET A 34 14.26 14.88 14.88
N GLU A 35 14.54 15.26 13.64
CA GLU A 35 15.72 16.05 13.26
C GLU A 35 15.68 17.51 13.78
N CYS A 36 14.52 17.99 14.24
CA CYS A 36 14.35 19.34 14.76
C CYS A 36 14.66 19.42 16.26
N GLN A 37 15.43 20.43 16.68
CA GLN A 37 15.80 20.64 18.08
C GLN A 37 14.75 21.41 18.89
N PHE A 38 13.96 22.27 18.22
CA PHE A 38 13.01 23.16 18.88
C PHE A 38 11.66 23.19 18.15
N PRO A 39 10.53 23.34 18.85
CA PRO A 39 9.20 23.42 18.24
C PRO A 39 9.06 24.50 17.15
N ALA A 40 9.78 25.61 17.28
CA ALA A 40 9.79 26.68 16.26
C ALA A 40 10.34 26.22 14.90
N GLN A 41 11.27 25.25 14.88
CA GLN A 41 11.79 24.68 13.64
C GLN A 41 10.74 23.79 12.96
N ILE A 42 10.01 23.01 13.75
CA ILE A 42 8.89 22.18 13.27
C ILE A 42 7.81 23.08 12.68
N TYR A 43 7.39 24.12 13.42
CA TYR A 43 6.42 25.11 12.93
C TYR A 43 6.83 25.69 11.58
N ARG A 44 8.09 26.13 11.45
CA ARG A 44 8.61 26.66 10.17
C ARG A 44 8.56 25.62 9.06
N LYS A 45 8.98 24.38 9.30
CA LYS A 45 8.97 23.32 8.28
C LYS A 45 7.55 22.98 7.83
N VAL A 46 6.64 22.76 8.78
CA VAL A 46 5.23 22.44 8.53
C VAL A 46 4.55 23.54 7.71
N THR A 47 4.70 24.80 8.10
CA THR A 47 4.08 25.94 7.40
C THR A 47 4.69 26.24 6.03
N THR A 48 5.94 25.81 5.78
CA THR A 48 6.60 25.95 4.47
C THR A 48 6.54 24.70 3.60
N GLY A 49 5.85 23.64 4.07
CA GLY A 49 5.68 22.40 3.31
C GLY A 49 6.91 21.50 3.24
N VAL A 50 7.90 21.70 4.12
CA VAL A 50 9.05 20.81 4.23
C VAL A 50 8.61 19.58 5.03
N LYS A 51 8.60 18.41 4.39
CA LYS A 51 8.27 17.12 5.02
C LYS A 51 9.35 16.68 6.04
N PRO A 52 9.01 15.82 7.02
CA PRO A 52 9.99 15.20 7.91
C PRO A 52 11.08 14.45 7.15
N GLU A 53 12.30 14.38 7.69
CA GLU A 53 13.38 13.58 7.04
C GLU A 53 13.02 12.10 6.95
N CYS A 54 12.34 11.55 7.96
CA CYS A 54 11.89 10.16 7.96
C CYS A 54 10.90 9.84 6.82
N PHE A 55 10.25 10.85 6.20
CA PHE A 55 9.42 10.63 5.00
C PHE A 55 10.22 10.02 3.84
N ASN A 56 11.53 10.32 3.72
CA ASN A 56 12.39 9.72 2.70
C ASN A 56 12.91 8.33 3.08
N ARG A 57 12.63 7.87 4.30
CA ARG A 57 13.01 6.56 4.82
C ARG A 57 11.85 5.56 4.79
N ILE A 58 10.68 5.95 4.27
CA ILE A 58 9.60 5.03 3.97
C ILE A 58 10.16 3.93 3.05
N PRO A 59 10.03 2.64 3.40
CA PRO A 59 10.60 1.56 2.61
C PRO A 59 10.09 1.57 1.17
N GLN A 60 10.99 1.45 0.20
CA GLN A 60 10.64 1.50 -1.22
C GLN A 60 9.71 0.36 -1.64
N GLN A 61 9.68 -0.75 -0.88
CA GLN A 61 8.77 -1.87 -1.11
C GLN A 61 7.28 -1.56 -0.88
N TYR A 62 6.95 -0.43 -0.24
CA TYR A 62 5.57 0.00 0.04
C TYR A 62 5.27 1.39 -0.58
N PRO A 63 5.32 1.53 -1.92
CA PRO A 63 5.06 2.80 -2.59
C PRO A 63 3.64 3.34 -2.34
N GLU A 64 2.66 2.45 -2.16
CA GLU A 64 1.27 2.79 -1.83
C GLU A 64 1.15 3.52 -0.49
N ILE A 65 1.90 3.08 0.52
CA ILE A 65 1.93 3.73 1.85
C ILE A 65 2.53 5.14 1.73
N ARG A 66 3.61 5.29 0.94
CA ARG A 66 4.22 6.59 0.69
C ARG A 66 3.22 7.55 0.06
N GLU A 67 2.45 7.10 -0.92
CA GLU A 67 1.43 7.92 -1.58
C GLU A 67 0.28 8.29 -0.64
N ILE A 68 -0.20 7.35 0.17
CA ILE A 68 -1.22 7.60 1.19
C ILE A 68 -0.75 8.68 2.18
N ILE A 69 0.46 8.53 2.73
CA ILE A 69 1.03 9.53 3.65
C ILE A 69 1.17 10.88 2.95
N ASP A 70 1.71 10.93 1.73
CA ASP A 70 1.88 12.18 0.96
C ASP A 70 0.56 12.93 0.80
N ARG A 71 -0.51 12.23 0.40
CA ARG A 71 -1.85 12.81 0.25
C ARG A 71 -2.41 13.29 1.59
N CYS A 72 -2.13 12.61 2.70
CA CYS A 72 -2.61 13.02 4.02
C CYS A 72 -1.90 14.28 4.54
N ILE A 73 -0.59 14.40 4.31
CA ILE A 73 0.25 15.48 4.92
C ILE A 73 0.44 16.71 4.03
N ARG A 74 -0.39 16.90 3.00
CA ARG A 74 -0.31 18.09 2.15
C ARG A 74 -0.59 19.37 2.93
N VAL A 75 0.12 20.44 2.59
CA VAL A 75 0.03 21.73 3.28
C VAL A 75 -1.37 22.30 3.15
N ARG A 76 -1.88 22.38 1.91
CA ARG A 76 -3.23 22.83 1.61
C ARG A 76 -4.22 21.74 1.98
N ARG A 77 -5.13 22.05 2.88
CA ARG A 77 -6.14 21.10 3.35
C ARG A 77 -7.05 20.59 2.23
N GLU A 78 -7.33 21.42 1.24
CA GLU A 78 -8.18 21.08 0.09
C GLU A 78 -7.53 20.04 -0.83
N GLU A 79 -6.21 19.87 -0.74
CA GLU A 79 -5.45 18.89 -1.51
C GLU A 79 -5.35 17.54 -0.78
N ARG A 80 -5.75 17.46 0.50
CA ARG A 80 -5.68 16.24 1.29
C ARG A 80 -6.79 15.28 0.90
N SER A 81 -6.49 13.98 0.97
CA SER A 81 -7.53 12.95 0.81
C SER A 81 -8.53 13.03 1.96
N THR A 82 -9.81 12.95 1.64
CA THR A 82 -10.85 12.73 2.65
C THR A 82 -10.76 11.31 3.22
N VAL A 83 -11.27 11.08 4.43
CA VAL A 83 -11.34 9.72 5.02
C VAL A 83 -12.09 8.75 4.09
N LYS A 84 -13.14 9.21 3.40
CA LYS A 84 -13.86 8.39 2.43
C LYS A 84 -13.00 7.96 1.25
N GLN A 85 -12.14 8.84 0.75
CA GLN A 85 -11.19 8.52 -0.32
C GLN A 85 -10.10 7.56 0.17
N LEU A 86 -9.62 7.74 1.40
CA LEU A 86 -8.64 6.83 2.00
C LEU A 86 -9.22 5.42 2.16
N LEU A 87 -10.45 5.29 2.68
CA LEU A 87 -11.11 3.99 2.86
C LEU A 87 -11.46 3.28 1.53
N ALA A 88 -11.41 3.99 0.41
CA ALA A 88 -11.60 3.42 -0.93
C ALA A 88 -10.28 2.97 -1.58
N ASP A 89 -9.14 3.18 -0.91
CA ASP A 89 -7.83 2.72 -1.38
C ASP A 89 -7.72 1.19 -1.18
N ASP A 90 -7.17 0.49 -2.18
CA ASP A 90 -6.98 -0.96 -2.13
C ASP A 90 -6.13 -1.38 -0.94
N PHE A 91 -5.22 -0.50 -0.48
CA PHE A 91 -4.39 -0.72 0.71
C PHE A 91 -5.21 -1.01 1.98
N PHE A 92 -6.38 -0.37 2.13
CA PHE A 92 -7.24 -0.53 3.30
C PHE A 92 -8.36 -1.55 3.09
N THR A 93 -8.40 -2.24 1.94
CA THR A 93 -9.41 -3.27 1.69
C THR A 93 -9.13 -4.47 2.60
N PRO A 94 -10.06 -4.88 3.49
CA PRO A 94 -9.89 -6.04 4.34
C PRO A 94 -9.58 -7.29 3.53
N GLU A 95 -8.66 -8.14 3.99
CA GLU A 95 -8.27 -9.37 3.29
C GLU A 95 -9.47 -10.29 3.03
N GLU A 96 -10.50 -10.25 3.89
CA GLU A 96 -11.74 -11.01 3.74
C GLU A 96 -12.58 -10.59 2.54
N LEU A 97 -12.48 -9.31 2.12
CA LEU A 97 -13.12 -8.80 0.90
C LEU A 97 -12.25 -9.06 -0.33
N ILE A 98 -10.94 -9.21 -0.15
CA ILE A 98 -9.98 -9.59 -1.18
C ILE A 98 -10.08 -11.11 -1.41
N GLY A 99 -11.02 -11.54 -2.25
CA GLY A 99 -11.24 -12.97 -2.47
C GLY A 99 -9.99 -13.75 -2.91
N ILE A 100 -9.08 -13.11 -3.65
CA ILE A 100 -7.78 -13.65 -4.10
C ILE A 100 -6.75 -12.50 -4.08
N ARG A 101 -5.56 -12.73 -3.52
CA ARG A 101 -4.42 -11.79 -3.55
C ARG A 101 -3.24 -12.45 -4.23
N VAL A 102 -2.50 -11.69 -5.04
CA VAL A 102 -1.24 -12.12 -5.65
C VAL A 102 -0.14 -11.18 -5.18
N GLU A 103 0.95 -11.74 -4.65
CA GLU A 103 2.08 -10.99 -4.09
C GLU A 103 3.39 -11.49 -4.67
N ILE A 104 4.38 -10.60 -4.81
CA ILE A 104 5.75 -10.98 -5.17
C ILE A 104 6.50 -11.39 -3.88
N LYS A 105 7.11 -12.57 -3.88
CA LYS A 105 7.79 -13.15 -2.71
C LYS A 105 9.12 -12.46 -2.39
N ASN A 106 9.94 -12.21 -3.40
CA ASN A 106 11.29 -11.65 -3.24
C ASN A 106 11.42 -10.34 -4.00
N ARG A 107 10.61 -9.32 -3.66
CA ARG A 107 10.59 -8.03 -4.39
C ARG A 107 11.98 -7.44 -4.64
N ASP A 108 12.89 -7.49 -3.68
CA ASP A 108 14.24 -6.91 -3.83
C ASP A 108 15.12 -7.64 -4.85
N LEU A 109 14.99 -8.96 -4.97
CA LEU A 109 15.74 -9.77 -5.94
C LEU A 109 15.03 -9.77 -7.30
N ASP A 110 13.72 -9.98 -7.28
CA ASP A 110 12.88 -10.20 -8.46
C ASP A 110 12.58 -8.90 -9.23
N LEU A 111 12.71 -7.73 -8.59
CA LEU A 111 12.61 -6.41 -9.26
C LEU A 111 13.97 -5.83 -9.65
N SER A 112 15.05 -6.60 -9.56
CA SER A 112 16.33 -6.18 -10.15
C SER A 112 16.25 -6.21 -11.67
N GLU A 113 16.83 -5.22 -12.37
CA GLU A 113 16.73 -5.05 -13.83
C GLU A 113 17.23 -6.24 -14.66
N LEU A 114 17.85 -7.25 -14.03
CA LEU A 114 18.40 -8.45 -14.67
C LEU A 114 17.49 -9.68 -14.54
N ASN A 115 16.43 -9.63 -13.72
CA ASN A 115 15.54 -10.76 -13.50
C ASN A 115 14.32 -10.67 -14.42
N VAL A 116 14.20 -11.68 -15.30
CA VAL A 116 13.05 -11.85 -16.19
C VAL A 116 11.96 -12.70 -15.52
N GLU A 117 12.33 -13.51 -14.52
CA GLU A 117 11.42 -14.40 -13.79
C GLU A 117 11.15 -13.87 -12.38
N ILE A 118 9.87 -13.68 -12.04
CA ILE A 118 9.42 -13.22 -10.72
C ILE A 118 8.74 -14.37 -9.98
N GLN A 119 9.08 -14.57 -8.71
CA GLN A 119 8.36 -15.51 -7.85
C GLN A 119 7.15 -14.84 -7.22
N MET A 120 5.96 -15.28 -7.63
CA MET A 120 4.69 -14.83 -7.11
C MET A 120 4.05 -15.85 -6.17
N GLN A 121 3.25 -15.38 -5.21
CA GLN A 121 2.40 -16.16 -4.33
C GLN A 121 0.96 -15.71 -4.51
N LEU A 122 0.08 -16.65 -4.88
CA LEU A 122 -1.36 -16.46 -4.88
C LEU A 122 -1.94 -16.99 -3.57
N THR A 123 -2.61 -16.14 -2.81
CA THR A 123 -3.30 -16.49 -1.55
C THR A 123 -4.81 -16.30 -1.73
N VAL A 124 -5.60 -17.31 -1.35
CA VAL A 124 -7.08 -17.27 -1.45
C VAL A 124 -7.65 -17.04 -0.05
N TYR A 125 -8.30 -15.89 0.17
CA TYR A 125 -8.90 -15.58 1.47
C TYR A 125 -10.37 -16.02 1.56
N ASP A 126 -11.09 -16.02 0.44
CA ASP A 126 -12.49 -16.47 0.37
C ASP A 126 -12.63 -17.94 0.83
N GLU A 127 -13.40 -18.18 1.90
CA GLU A 127 -13.58 -19.51 2.50
C GLU A 127 -14.24 -20.52 1.55
N LYS A 128 -15.20 -20.06 0.72
CA LYS A 128 -15.88 -20.94 -0.25
C LYS A 128 -14.90 -21.36 -1.33
N LYS A 129 -14.09 -20.43 -1.84
CA LYS A 129 -13.04 -20.74 -2.82
C LYS A 129 -11.93 -21.62 -2.21
N ARG A 130 -11.51 -21.37 -0.97
CA ARG A 130 -10.53 -22.23 -0.27
C ARG A 130 -11.00 -23.69 -0.21
N LYS A 131 -12.25 -23.92 0.21
CA LYS A 131 -12.83 -25.28 0.27
C LYS A 131 -12.99 -25.91 -1.10
N GLN A 132 -13.45 -25.14 -2.10
CA GLN A 132 -13.60 -25.60 -3.48
C GLN A 132 -12.26 -26.05 -4.08
N TYR A 133 -11.20 -25.29 -3.82
CA TYR A 133 -9.88 -25.51 -4.39
C TYR A 133 -8.90 -26.25 -3.46
N ARG A 134 -9.36 -26.73 -2.31
CA ARG A 134 -8.59 -27.48 -1.31
C ARG A 134 -7.34 -26.75 -0.78
N PHE A 135 -7.38 -25.42 -0.72
CA PHE A 135 -6.35 -24.64 -0.03
C PHE A 135 -6.54 -24.73 1.48
N LYS A 136 -5.45 -24.91 2.23
CA LYS A 136 -5.48 -24.69 3.68
C LYS A 136 -5.56 -23.20 4.00
N GLU A 137 -5.99 -22.89 5.22
CA GLU A 137 -5.95 -21.53 5.75
C GLU A 137 -4.51 -21.00 5.75
N ASN A 138 -4.31 -19.83 5.14
CA ASN A 138 -3.01 -19.17 4.94
C ASN A 138 -2.01 -19.91 4.03
N GLU A 139 -2.44 -20.90 3.24
CA GLU A 139 -1.59 -21.54 2.23
C GLU A 139 -1.66 -20.75 0.92
N GLY A 140 -0.51 -20.35 0.39
CA GLY A 140 -0.39 -19.65 -0.88
C GLY A 140 0.30 -20.51 -1.94
N LEU A 141 -0.25 -20.51 -3.15
CA LEU A 141 0.34 -21.17 -4.32
C LEU A 141 1.47 -20.30 -4.86
N GLN A 142 2.71 -20.79 -4.77
CA GLN A 142 3.87 -20.12 -5.36
C GLN A 142 4.07 -20.54 -6.81
N PHE A 143 4.50 -19.60 -7.65
CA PHE A 143 4.73 -19.81 -9.06
C PHE A 143 5.69 -18.75 -9.61
N ALA A 144 6.44 -19.14 -10.63
CA ALA A 144 7.22 -18.22 -11.43
C ALA A 144 6.35 -17.51 -12.48
N PHE A 145 6.75 -16.30 -12.86
CA PHE A 145 6.17 -15.55 -13.97
C PHE A 145 7.26 -14.83 -14.74
N ASP A 146 7.34 -15.12 -16.03
CA ASP A 146 8.26 -14.48 -16.95
C ASP A 146 7.67 -13.16 -17.46
N ILE A 147 8.29 -12.03 -17.11
CA ILE A 147 7.77 -10.70 -17.45
C ILE A 147 7.73 -10.45 -18.96
N GLU A 148 8.61 -11.09 -19.73
CA GLU A 148 8.73 -10.86 -21.17
C GLU A 148 7.84 -11.81 -21.98
N ASN A 149 7.69 -13.05 -21.50
CA ASN A 149 7.07 -14.13 -22.25
C ASN A 149 5.70 -14.55 -21.73
N ASP A 150 5.41 -14.36 -20.45
CA ASP A 150 4.12 -14.76 -19.88
C ASP A 150 3.10 -13.62 -19.97
N THR A 151 1.89 -13.97 -20.44
CA THR A 151 0.72 -13.13 -20.20
C THR A 151 -0.04 -13.60 -18.97
N ALA A 152 -0.72 -12.67 -18.29
CA ALA A 152 -1.54 -13.03 -17.14
C ALA A 152 -2.64 -14.06 -17.49
N GLU A 153 -3.14 -14.02 -18.73
CA GLU A 153 -4.12 -14.97 -19.27
C GLU A 153 -3.53 -16.38 -19.42
N GLU A 154 -2.33 -16.51 -19.98
CA GLU A 154 -1.65 -17.80 -20.17
C GLU A 154 -1.26 -18.46 -18.84
N VAL A 155 -0.85 -17.67 -17.85
CA VAL A 155 -0.57 -18.19 -16.50
C VAL A 155 -1.85 -18.58 -15.77
N GLY A 156 -2.96 -17.91 -16.06
CA GLY A 156 -4.30 -18.34 -15.66
C GLY A 156 -4.68 -19.71 -16.24
N VAL A 157 -4.26 -19.99 -17.48
CA VAL A 157 -4.53 -21.26 -18.20
C VAL A 157 -3.58 -22.39 -17.79
N LEU A 158 -2.28 -22.13 -17.59
CA LEU A 158 -1.32 -23.13 -17.11
C LEU A 158 -1.68 -23.67 -15.72
N LYS A 159 -2.37 -22.85 -14.92
CA LYS A 159 -2.89 -23.22 -13.61
C LYS A 159 -4.30 -23.78 -13.62
N GLN A 160 -4.92 -23.93 -14.79
CA GLN A 160 -6.24 -24.53 -14.98
C GLN A 160 -6.26 -26.02 -14.57
N GLU A 161 -5.10 -26.69 -14.55
CA GLU A 161 -4.92 -28.01 -13.93
C GLU A 161 -5.01 -27.99 -12.38
N PHE A 162 -4.73 -26.85 -11.74
CA PHE A 162 -4.80 -26.67 -10.28
C PHE A 162 -6.06 -25.88 -9.83
N LEU A 163 -6.66 -25.07 -10.70
CA LEU A 163 -7.77 -24.14 -10.40
C LEU A 163 -8.69 -23.97 -11.64
N PRO A 164 -9.70 -24.84 -11.83
CA PRO A 164 -10.44 -24.94 -13.10
C PRO A 164 -11.28 -23.74 -13.55
N GLU A 165 -11.56 -22.74 -12.70
CA GLU A 165 -12.54 -21.67 -13.00
C GLU A 165 -12.03 -20.23 -12.82
N LEU A 166 -10.74 -19.96 -12.99
CA LEU A 166 -10.24 -18.56 -13.05
C LEU A 166 -10.84 -17.75 -14.20
N SER A 167 -11.45 -18.40 -15.21
CA SER A 167 -12.18 -17.76 -16.31
C SER A 167 -13.53 -17.12 -15.91
N ARG A 168 -14.05 -17.38 -14.70
CA ARG A 168 -15.34 -16.83 -14.25
C ARG A 168 -15.25 -15.61 -13.34
N ILE A 169 -14.08 -15.35 -12.77
CA ILE A 169 -13.86 -14.18 -11.92
C ILE A 169 -13.04 -13.24 -12.78
N GLY A 170 -13.67 -12.20 -13.34
CA GLY A 170 -13.04 -11.22 -14.22
C GLY A 170 -11.97 -10.36 -13.53
N ILE A 171 -10.91 -11.01 -13.03
CA ILE A 171 -9.72 -10.41 -12.43
C ILE A 171 -8.69 -10.07 -13.52
N LEU A 172 -8.86 -10.61 -14.72
CA LEU A 172 -8.06 -10.30 -15.91
C LEU A 172 -8.95 -9.76 -17.03
N LYS A 173 -9.42 -8.53 -16.85
CA LYS A 173 -9.84 -7.65 -17.94
C LYS A 173 -9.16 -6.30 -17.76
#